data_AF-A0A081DEM4-F1
#
_entry.id   AF-A0A081DEM4-F1
#
_cell.length_a   1.000
_cell.length_b   1.000
_cell.length_c   1.000
_cell.angle_alpha   90.00
_cell.angle_beta   90.00
_cell.angle_gamma   90.00
#
_symmetry.space_group_name_H-M   'P 1'
#
loop_
_entity.id
_entity.type
_entity.pdbx_description
1 polymer ?
#
loop_
_entity_poly.entity_id
_entity_poly.type
_entity_poly.pdbx_seq_one_letter_code
_entity_poly.pdbx_strand_id
1 'polypeptide(L)'
;MRIANDSLEYEVIIIEPGFNSWLATQPPRGFYSQSTLELRNDFYVREYNLRVNNSINYSPDLYVWRIDYDRKVDYGYEVNYLLYNYFLFFEKRYGQKLR
;
A
#
# COMPACT_ATOMS: atom_id res chain seq x y z
N MET A 1 0.87 7.65 -19.54
CA MET A 1 2.28 7.98 -19.82
C MET A 1 3.13 6.93 -19.10
N ARG A 2 3.90 6.12 -19.81
CA ARG A 2 4.74 5.05 -19.22
C ARG A 2 6.18 5.57 -19.15
N ILE A 3 6.72 5.64 -17.94
CA ILE A 3 8.17 5.70 -17.71
C ILE A 3 8.53 4.30 -17.23
N ALA A 4 8.98 3.45 -18.15
CA ALA A 4 9.48 2.13 -17.79
C ALA A 4 10.97 2.29 -17.47
N ASN A 5 11.33 2.00 -16.23
CA ASN A 5 12.70 1.67 -15.84
C ASN A 5 12.87 0.18 -16.14
N ASP A 6 13.88 -0.19 -16.94
CA ASP A 6 14.11 -1.56 -17.45
C ASP A 6 14.54 -2.59 -16.38
N SER A 7 14.15 -2.38 -15.11
CA SER A 7 14.47 -3.27 -13.99
C SER A 7 13.34 -3.37 -12.94
N LEU A 8 12.08 -3.12 -13.31
CA LEU A 8 10.96 -3.37 -12.40
C LEU A 8 10.62 -4.86 -12.37
N GLU A 9 11.14 -5.58 -11.37
CA GLU A 9 10.76 -6.99 -11.10
C GLU A 9 9.36 -7.12 -10.50
N TYR A 10 8.79 -6.04 -9.94
CA TYR A 10 7.54 -6.08 -9.18
C TYR A 10 6.60 -4.92 -9.53
N GLU A 11 5.31 -5.21 -9.52
CA GLU A 11 4.23 -4.25 -9.79
C GLU A 11 3.23 -4.23 -8.61
N VAL A 12 2.70 -3.04 -8.30
CA VAL A 12 1.57 -2.88 -7.38
C VAL A 12 0.33 -2.47 -8.16
N ILE A 13 -0.74 -3.25 -8.03
CA ILE A 13 -2.02 -2.99 -8.68
C ILE A 13 -3.02 -2.55 -7.60
N ILE A 14 -3.47 -1.30 -7.68
CA ILE A 14 -4.45 -0.73 -6.76
C ILE A 14 -5.76 -0.52 -7.50
N ILE A 15 -6.79 -1.27 -7.10
CA ILE A 15 -8.12 -1.21 -7.69
C ILE A 15 -9.05 -0.53 -6.69
N GLU A 16 -8.96 0.79 -6.58
CA GLU A 16 -9.73 1.55 -5.61
C GLU A 16 -10.22 2.89 -6.19
N PRO A 17 -11.54 3.06 -6.38
CA PRO A 17 -12.10 4.29 -6.91
C PRO A 17 -11.75 5.52 -6.06
N GLY A 18 -11.23 6.55 -6.71
CA GLY A 18 -10.85 7.81 -6.06
C GLY A 18 -9.44 7.82 -5.47
N PHE A 19 -8.72 6.69 -5.47
CA PHE A 19 -7.34 6.64 -4.97
C PHE A 19 -6.43 7.62 -5.72
N ASN A 20 -6.44 7.63 -7.06
CA ASN A 20 -5.59 8.52 -7.87
C ASN A 20 -5.85 10.01 -7.60
N SER A 21 -7.13 10.40 -7.46
CA SER A 21 -7.50 11.78 -7.14
C SER A 21 -7.05 12.17 -5.74
N TRP A 22 -7.16 11.26 -4.78
CA TRP A 22 -6.67 11.49 -3.42
C TRP A 22 -5.13 11.53 -3.35
N LEU A 23 -4.45 10.64 -4.09
CA LEU A 23 -2.98 10.58 -4.18
C LEU A 23 -2.39 11.89 -4.70
N ALA A 24 -3.07 12.55 -5.64
CA ALA A 24 -2.66 13.85 -6.16
C ALA A 24 -2.62 14.96 -5.09
N THR A 25 -3.27 14.75 -3.94
CA THR A 25 -3.26 15.68 -2.79
C THR A 25 -2.24 15.31 -1.71
N GLN A 26 -1.52 14.20 -1.87
CA GLN A 26 -0.53 13.72 -0.91
C GLN A 26 0.85 14.34 -1.15
N PRO A 27 1.77 14.29 -0.17
CA PRO A 27 3.13 14.78 -0.35
C PRO A 27 3.78 14.17 -1.60
N PRO A 28 4.51 14.97 -2.40
CA PRO A 28 5.07 14.50 -3.65
C PRO A 28 6.11 13.39 -3.44
N ARG A 29 6.47 12.70 -4.54
CA ARG A 29 7.54 11.71 -4.54
C ARG A 29 8.83 12.36 -4.06
N GLY A 30 9.62 11.63 -3.28
CA GLY A 30 10.83 12.13 -2.61
C GLY A 30 10.59 12.76 -1.24
N PHE A 31 9.34 13.00 -0.82
CA PHE A 31 9.05 13.56 0.51
C PHE A 31 9.41 12.59 1.65
N TYR A 32 9.03 11.32 1.51
CA TYR A 32 9.44 10.24 2.42
C TYR A 32 10.68 9.54 1.86
N SER A 33 11.60 9.12 2.73
CA SER A 33 12.69 8.21 2.32
C SER A 33 12.14 6.82 2.02
N GLN A 34 12.80 6.08 1.13
CA GLN A 34 12.44 4.70 0.82
C GLN A 34 12.40 3.83 2.09
N SER A 35 13.44 3.90 2.92
CA SER A 35 13.52 3.17 4.18
C SER A 35 12.37 3.46 5.16
N THR A 36 11.87 4.70 5.18
CA THR A 36 10.71 5.07 5.99
C THR A 36 9.45 4.39 5.46
N LEU A 37 9.26 4.40 4.14
CA LEU A 37 8.11 3.78 3.48
C LEU A 37 8.14 2.25 3.68
N GLU A 38 9.29 1.61 3.49
CA GLU A 38 9.47 0.17 3.66
C GLU A 38 9.12 -0.28 5.07
N LEU A 39 9.60 0.45 6.08
CA LEU A 39 9.28 0.18 7.49
C LEU A 39 7.78 0.30 7.74
N ARG A 40 7.13 1.37 7.23
CA ARG A 40 5.68 1.58 7.41
C ARG A 40 4.87 0.50 6.71
N ASN A 41 5.25 0.13 5.49
CA ASN A 41 4.57 -0.88 4.70
C ASN A 41 4.66 -2.26 5.35
N ASP A 42 5.79 -2.64 5.96
CA ASP A 42 5.91 -3.90 6.71
C ASP A 42 4.85 -4.00 7.83
N PHE A 43 4.65 -2.92 8.60
CA PHE A 43 3.59 -2.89 9.63
C PHE A 43 2.19 -2.95 9.01
N TYR A 44 1.90 -2.09 8.03
CA TYR A 44 0.58 -2.01 7.42
C TYR A 44 0.18 -3.33 6.73
N VAL A 45 1.08 -3.95 5.99
CA VAL A 45 0.81 -5.21 5.29
C VAL A 45 0.54 -6.34 6.28
N ARG A 46 1.30 -6.41 7.39
CA ARG A 46 1.05 -7.43 8.43
C ARG A 46 -0.34 -7.29 9.01
N GLU A 47 -0.72 -6.08 9.44
CA GLU A 47 -2.04 -5.82 10.01
C GLU A 47 -3.16 -6.05 9.01
N TYR A 48 -2.99 -5.60 7.76
CA TYR A 48 -3.96 -5.85 6.70
C TYR A 48 -4.14 -7.36 6.45
N ASN A 49 -3.05 -8.11 6.28
CA ASN A 49 -3.09 -9.55 6.03
C ASN A 49 -3.65 -10.35 7.22
N LEU A 50 -3.41 -9.90 8.45
CA LEU A 50 -4.06 -10.49 9.64
C LEU A 50 -5.59 -10.38 9.54
N ARG A 51 -6.11 -9.26 9.04
CA ARG A 51 -7.55 -9.02 8.87
C ARG A 51 -8.15 -9.78 7.69
N VAL A 52 -7.41 -9.89 6.58
CA VAL A 52 -7.80 -10.76 5.44
C VAL A 52 -8.04 -12.19 5.91
N ASN A 53 -7.20 -12.70 6.82
CA ASN A 53 -7.33 -14.05 7.36
C ASN A 53 -8.40 -14.18 8.47
N ASN A 54 -9.06 -13.09 8.87
CA ASN A 54 -10.05 -13.08 9.95
C ASN A 54 -11.40 -12.56 9.46
N SER A 55 -12.02 -13.32 8.57
CA SER A 55 -13.34 -13.00 7.99
C SER A 55 -14.49 -13.02 9.00
N ILE A 56 -14.28 -13.57 10.21
CA ILE A 56 -15.28 -13.55 11.29
C ILE A 56 -15.43 -12.14 11.86
N ASN A 57 -14.30 -11.43 12.02
CA ASN A 57 -14.28 -10.10 12.64
C ASN A 57 -14.18 -8.96 11.62
N TYR A 58 -13.76 -9.25 10.38
CA TYR A 58 -13.53 -8.24 9.34
C TYR A 58 -14.25 -8.62 8.05
N SER A 59 -14.88 -7.63 7.41
CA SER A 59 -15.62 -7.86 6.17
C SER A 59 -14.68 -8.30 5.03
N PRO A 60 -14.96 -9.45 4.38
CA PRO A 60 -14.21 -9.90 3.20
C PRO A 60 -14.31 -8.94 2.01
N ASP A 61 -15.37 -8.12 1.93
CA ASP A 61 -15.53 -7.11 0.88
C ASP A 61 -14.52 -5.95 1.04
N LEU A 62 -14.00 -5.77 2.26
CA LEU A 62 -13.04 -4.74 2.61
C LEU A 62 -11.60 -5.28 2.62
N TYR A 63 -11.41 -6.52 3.07
CA TYR A 63 -10.11 -7.20 3.16
C TYR A 63 -10.06 -8.39 2.18
N VAL A 64 -9.97 -8.07 0.89
CA VAL A 64 -10.21 -9.03 -0.21
C VAL A 64 -9.01 -9.93 -0.46
N TRP A 65 -7.82 -9.34 -0.63
CA TRP A 65 -6.63 -10.07 -1.10
C TRP A 65 -5.45 -9.83 -0.19
N ARG A 66 -4.74 -10.91 0.16
CA ARG A 66 -3.45 -10.76 0.85
C ARG A 66 -2.46 -10.02 -0.03
N ILE A 67 -1.63 -9.20 0.60
CA ILE A 67 -0.53 -8.48 -0.03
C ILE A 67 0.75 -9.25 0.25
N ASP A 68 1.41 -9.76 -0.79
CA ASP A 68 2.68 -10.46 -0.66
C ASP A 68 3.83 -9.45 -0.68
N TYR A 69 4.26 -9.03 0.50
CA TYR A 69 5.30 -8.03 0.70
C TYR A 69 6.36 -8.58 1.65
N ASP A 70 7.59 -8.73 1.16
CA ASP A 70 8.75 -9.13 1.94
C ASP A 70 9.68 -7.93 2.15
N ARG A 71 9.85 -7.53 3.41
CA ARG A 71 10.77 -6.45 3.81
C ARG A 71 12.24 -6.66 3.40
N LYS A 72 12.62 -7.85 2.96
CA LYS A 72 13.97 -8.16 2.45
C LYS A 72 14.13 -7.93 0.95
N VAL A 73 13.02 -7.70 0.24
CA VAL A 73 13.00 -7.42 -1.20
C VAL A 73 12.96 -5.92 -1.41
N ASP A 74 13.84 -5.41 -2.27
CA ASP A 74 13.81 -4.01 -2.71
C ASP A 74 12.81 -3.87 -3.85
N TYR A 75 11.57 -3.50 -3.51
CA TYR A 75 10.52 -3.20 -4.48
C TYR A 75 10.70 -1.84 -5.18
N GLY A 76 11.70 -1.07 -4.78
CA GLY A 76 11.92 0.29 -5.25
C GLY A 76 10.98 1.32 -4.62
N TYR A 77 11.32 2.58 -4.86
CA TYR A 77 10.63 3.72 -4.26
C TYR A 77 9.15 3.82 -4.64
N GLU A 78 8.82 3.70 -5.93
CA GLU A 78 7.46 3.98 -6.41
C GLU A 78 6.46 2.97 -5.86
N VAL A 79 6.82 1.67 -5.83
CA VAL A 79 5.97 0.62 -5.22
C VAL A 79 5.71 0.93 -3.76
N ASN A 80 6.78 1.24 -3.00
CA ASN A 80 6.68 1.57 -1.59
C ASN A 80 5.83 2.83 -1.32
N TYR A 81 6.00 3.85 -2.15
CA TYR A 81 5.24 5.09 -2.05
C TYR A 81 3.75 4.89 -2.34
N LEU A 82 3.42 4.15 -3.40
CA LEU A 82 2.03 3.87 -3.78
C LEU A 82 1.34 2.99 -2.73
N LEU A 83 2.01 1.94 -2.24
CA LEU A 83 1.48 1.04 -1.23
C LEU A 83 1.22 1.75 0.10
N TYR A 84 2.15 2.59 0.56
CA TYR A 84 1.99 3.38 1.78
C TYR A 84 0.78 4.32 1.67
N ASN A 85 0.67 5.04 0.56
CA ASN A 85 -0.43 5.96 0.32
C ASN A 85 -1.77 5.21 0.19
N TYR A 86 -1.78 4.00 -0.37
CA TYR A 86 -2.97 3.16 -0.38
C TYR A 86 -3.46 2.86 1.03
N PHE A 87 -2.58 2.50 1.97
CA PHE A 87 -3.00 2.25 3.35
C PHE A 87 -3.57 3.49 4.03
N LEU A 88 -2.95 4.66 3.84
CA LEU A 88 -3.49 5.92 4.37
C LEU A 88 -4.86 6.25 3.79
N PHE A 89 -5.03 6.07 2.48
CA PHE A 89 -6.31 6.23 1.81
C PHE A 89 -7.35 5.27 2.38
N PHE A 90 -6.98 4.00 2.55
CA PHE A 90 -7.83 2.94 3.05
C PHE A 90 -8.31 3.22 4.48
N GLU A 91 -7.39 3.59 5.38
CA GLU A 91 -7.73 4.01 6.75
C GLU A 91 -8.72 5.18 6.73
N LYS A 92 -8.47 6.21 5.92
CA LYS A 92 -9.34 7.39 5.82
C LYS A 92 -10.71 7.07 5.23
N ARG A 93 -10.76 6.29 4.14
CA ARG A 93 -11.99 6.00 3.41
C ARG A 93 -12.92 5.08 4.18
N TYR A 94 -12.36 4.09 4.86
CA TYR A 94 -13.13 3.03 5.52
C TYR A 94 -13.13 3.13 7.05
N GLY A 95 -12.57 4.23 7.60
CA GLY A 95 -12.49 4.44 9.04
C GLY A 95 -11.69 3.35 9.76
N GLN A 96 -10.75 2.71 9.06
CA GLN A 96 -9.94 1.63 9.61
C GLN A 96 -8.71 2.21 10.32
N LYS A 97 -8.20 1.46 11.30
CA LYS A 97 -6.96 1.78 12.00
C LYS A 97 -6.06 0.55 11.95
N LEU A 98 -5.05 0.57 11.09
CA LEU A 98 -4.07 -0.49 10.86
C LEU A 98 -2.76 -0.23 11.64
N ARG A 99 -2.74 0.79 12.52
CA ARG A 99 -1.60 1.18 13.37
C ARG A 99 -2.02 1.47 14.79
#